data_AF-A0A2G2R1S3-F1
#
_entry.id   AF-A0A2G2R1S3-F1
#
_cell.length_a   1.000
_cell.length_b   1.000
_cell.length_c   1.000
_cell.angle_alpha   90.00
_cell.angle_beta   90.00
_cell.angle_gamma   90.00
#
_symmetry.space_group_name_H-M   'P 1'
#
loop_
_entity.id
_entity.type
_entity.pdbx_description
1 polymer ?
#
loop_
_entity_poly.entity_id
_entity_poly.type
_entity_poly.pdbx_seq_one_letter_code
_entity_poly.pdbx_strand_id
1 'polypeptide(L)'
;MTNANKLPPLKSFARLAGFMYFLLIPLGILGIMYIPMLVVDGDLTATVANLRDNEGMFKLSMLAALLVQLVDIILVLMLYRLFVSVNQNVAKILVLLAVLGVPIALLNEVNHGAILLILDSPDISESFVLLFLGIHQYGIIIAGIFWGLWLFPMGYLVYKSNFMPKIIGIALMIGCFGYIADSFIYILLPDIGFQFAQFLFIGEVMMAFWLLIMGVNEEKWLSLQQV
;
A
#
# COMPACT_ATOMS: atom_id res chain seq x y z
N MET A 1 27.42 34.06 -7.86
CA MET A 1 25.99 33.89 -7.52
C MET A 1 25.70 32.41 -7.64
N THR A 2 25.61 31.75 -6.50
CA THR A 2 25.65 30.30 -6.32
C THR A 2 24.39 29.64 -6.87
N ASN A 3 24.58 28.50 -7.54
CA ASN A 3 23.56 27.60 -8.04
C ASN A 3 22.55 27.27 -6.93
N ALA A 4 21.43 27.97 -6.89
CA ALA A 4 20.28 27.52 -6.14
C ALA A 4 19.83 26.21 -6.78
N ASN A 5 19.90 25.12 -6.00
CA ASN A 5 19.35 23.81 -6.34
C ASN A 5 17.93 23.99 -6.89
N LYS A 6 17.80 24.03 -8.23
CA LYS A 6 16.51 24.01 -8.89
C LYS A 6 15.95 22.62 -8.66
N LEU A 7 15.20 22.48 -7.57
CA LEU A 7 14.26 21.39 -7.39
C LEU A 7 13.54 21.16 -8.72
N PRO A 8 13.29 19.89 -9.12
CA PRO A 8 12.56 19.61 -10.34
C PRO A 8 11.27 20.45 -10.36
N PRO A 9 10.83 20.95 -11.52
CA PRO A 9 9.60 21.72 -11.63
C PRO A 9 8.48 21.03 -10.85
N LEU A 10 7.72 21.77 -10.04
CA LEU A 10 6.76 21.20 -9.08
C LEU A 10 5.83 20.18 -9.75
N LYS A 11 5.38 20.46 -10.97
CA LYS A 11 4.58 19.52 -11.78
C LYS A 11 5.33 18.22 -12.09
N SER A 12 6.60 18.26 -12.44
CA SER A 12 7.42 17.05 -12.66
C SER A 12 7.59 16.25 -11.36
N PHE A 13 7.76 16.93 -10.22
CA PHE A 13 7.82 16.29 -8.91
C PHE A 13 6.48 15.60 -8.54
N ALA A 14 5.36 16.28 -8.75
CA ALA A 14 4.03 15.72 -8.53
C ALA A 14 3.75 14.52 -9.44
N ARG A 15 4.18 14.58 -10.71
CA ARG A 15 4.08 13.45 -11.64
C ARG A 15 4.93 12.26 -11.23
N LEU A 16 6.14 12.52 -10.71
CA LEU A 16 6.97 11.45 -10.14
C LEU A 16 6.28 10.83 -8.91
N ALA A 17 5.64 11.62 -8.04
CA ALA A 17 4.86 11.09 -6.93
C ALA A 17 3.69 10.23 -7.44
N GLY A 18 3.00 10.68 -8.49
CA GLY A 18 1.96 9.89 -9.16
C GLY A 18 2.48 8.58 -9.76
N PHE A 19 3.69 8.59 -10.33
CA PHE A 19 4.33 7.38 -10.84
C PHE A 19 4.71 6.41 -9.70
N MET A 20 5.28 6.92 -8.60
CA MET A 20 5.55 6.09 -7.41
C MET A 20 4.26 5.46 -6.87
N TYR A 21 3.17 6.24 -6.78
CA TYR A 21 1.86 5.73 -6.34
C TYR A 21 1.33 4.68 -7.32
N PHE A 22 1.37 4.96 -8.63
CA PHE A 22 0.97 4.00 -9.64
C PHE A 22 1.76 2.68 -9.54
N LEU A 23 3.06 2.73 -9.26
CA LEU A 23 3.93 1.56 -9.15
C LEU A 23 3.51 0.62 -8.02
N LEU A 24 2.85 1.13 -6.96
CA LEU A 24 2.31 0.31 -5.88
C LEU A 24 1.23 -0.67 -6.38
N ILE A 25 0.50 -0.35 -7.45
CA ILE A 25 -0.59 -1.18 -7.98
C ILE A 25 -0.04 -2.52 -8.53
N PRO A 26 0.81 -2.56 -9.57
CA PRO A 26 1.31 -3.83 -10.10
C PRO A 26 2.18 -4.58 -9.10
N LEU A 27 2.97 -3.86 -8.28
CA LEU A 27 3.77 -4.49 -7.23
C LEU A 27 2.89 -5.11 -6.14
N GLY A 28 1.81 -4.45 -5.73
CA GLY A 28 0.85 -4.97 -4.76
C GLY A 28 0.07 -6.16 -5.29
N ILE A 29 -0.34 -6.13 -6.56
CA ILE A 29 -0.98 -7.29 -7.22
C ILE A 29 -0.04 -8.51 -7.14
N LEU A 30 1.22 -8.33 -7.55
CA LEU A 30 2.19 -9.42 -7.54
C LEU A 30 2.57 -9.84 -6.12
N GLY A 31 2.76 -8.89 -5.20
CA GLY A 31 3.25 -9.16 -3.85
C GLY A 31 2.22 -9.64 -2.84
N ILE A 32 0.93 -9.38 -3.08
CA ILE A 32 -0.15 -9.74 -2.14
C ILE A 32 -1.07 -10.81 -2.73
N MET A 33 -1.41 -10.73 -4.01
CA MET A 33 -2.46 -11.59 -4.59
C MET A 33 -1.92 -12.86 -5.27
N TYR A 34 -0.65 -12.89 -5.67
CA TYR A 34 -0.13 -14.03 -6.43
C TYR A 34 -0.06 -15.33 -5.60
N ILE A 35 0.49 -15.29 -4.38
CA ILE A 35 0.61 -16.50 -3.54
C ILE A 35 -0.77 -17.06 -3.14
N PRO A 36 -1.75 -16.25 -2.72
CA PRO A 36 -3.11 -16.73 -2.49
C PRO A 36 -3.76 -17.45 -3.69
N MET A 37 -3.42 -17.08 -4.93
CA MET A 37 -3.93 -17.76 -6.13
C MET A 37 -3.40 -19.20 -6.29
N LEU A 38 -2.31 -19.56 -5.59
CA LEU A 38 -1.73 -20.90 -5.61
C LEU A 38 -2.38 -21.84 -4.57
N VAL A 39 -3.17 -21.28 -3.65
CA VAL A 39 -3.85 -22.02 -2.59
C VAL A 39 -5.11 -22.68 -3.14
N VAL A 40 -5.28 -23.97 -2.84
CA VAL A 40 -6.46 -24.75 -3.21
C VAL A 40 -7.26 -25.04 -1.93
N ASP A 41 -8.46 -24.47 -1.84
CA ASP A 41 -9.32 -24.61 -0.66
C ASP A 41 -9.61 -26.09 -0.35
N GLY A 42 -9.21 -26.53 0.83
CA GLY A 42 -9.43 -27.90 1.30
C GLY A 42 -8.45 -28.95 0.73
N ASP A 43 -7.53 -28.58 -0.16
CA ASP A 43 -6.52 -29.48 -0.73
C ASP A 43 -5.10 -28.95 -0.48
N LEU A 44 -4.54 -29.42 0.62
CA LEU A 44 -3.24 -28.95 1.10
C LEU A 44 -2.08 -29.55 0.29
N THR A 45 -2.20 -30.80 -0.14
CA THR A 45 -1.21 -31.45 -1.01
C THR A 45 -1.13 -30.73 -2.36
N ALA A 46 -2.28 -30.37 -2.96
CA ALA A 46 -2.30 -29.57 -4.19
C ALA A 46 -1.72 -28.17 -3.98
N THR A 47 -2.02 -27.52 -2.83
CA THR A 47 -1.42 -26.22 -2.48
C THR A 47 0.11 -26.30 -2.43
N VAL A 48 0.66 -27.30 -1.73
CA VAL A 48 2.11 -27.49 -1.62
C VAL A 48 2.75 -27.77 -2.99
N ALA A 49 2.10 -28.58 -3.83
CA ALA A 49 2.56 -28.83 -5.19
C ALA A 49 2.59 -27.53 -6.02
N ASN A 50 1.52 -26.74 -6.00
CA ASN A 50 1.44 -25.46 -6.71
C ASN A 50 2.54 -24.49 -6.26
N LEU A 51 2.80 -24.39 -4.95
CA LEU A 51 3.83 -23.50 -4.40
C LEU A 51 5.23 -23.94 -4.84
N ARG A 52 5.52 -25.24 -4.87
CA ARG A 52 6.80 -25.78 -5.37
C ARG A 52 6.97 -25.56 -6.86
N ASP A 53 5.95 -25.89 -7.66
CA ASP A 53 6.01 -25.77 -9.10
C ASP A 53 6.17 -24.30 -9.57
N ASN A 54 5.80 -23.35 -8.71
CA ASN A 54 5.87 -21.90 -8.94
C ASN A 54 6.88 -21.17 -8.05
N GLU A 55 7.88 -21.85 -7.50
CA GLU A 55 8.83 -21.29 -6.53
C GLU A 55 9.50 -19.98 -7.00
N GLY A 56 9.86 -19.90 -8.29
CA GLY A 56 10.46 -18.68 -8.86
C GLY A 56 9.53 -17.46 -8.78
N MET A 57 8.25 -17.66 -9.08
CA MET A 57 7.24 -16.61 -8.97
C MET A 57 6.84 -16.34 -7.52
N PHE A 58 6.89 -17.34 -6.63
CA PHE A 58 6.75 -17.16 -5.20
C PHE A 58 7.82 -16.19 -4.67
N LYS A 59 9.09 -16.42 -5.00
CA LYS A 59 10.21 -15.52 -4.61
C LYS A 59 10.06 -14.13 -5.21
N LEU A 60 9.57 -14.02 -6.45
CA LEU A 60 9.32 -12.74 -7.09
C LEU A 60 8.15 -11.99 -6.42
N SER A 61 7.11 -12.69 -6.00
CA SER A 61 5.99 -12.15 -5.21
C SER A 61 6.49 -11.57 -3.89
N MET A 62 7.29 -12.34 -3.13
CA MET A 62 7.92 -11.86 -1.90
C MET A 62 8.78 -10.61 -2.14
N LEU A 63 9.62 -10.60 -3.19
CA LEU A 63 10.42 -9.42 -3.55
C LEU A 63 9.54 -8.22 -3.90
N ALA A 64 8.45 -8.42 -4.64
CA ALA A 64 7.50 -7.37 -4.98
C ALA A 64 6.85 -6.78 -3.71
N ALA A 65 6.46 -7.62 -2.76
CA ALA A 65 5.90 -7.18 -1.47
C ALA A 65 6.88 -6.29 -0.69
N LEU A 66 8.17 -6.64 -0.66
CA LEU A 66 9.22 -5.81 -0.05
C LEU A 66 9.38 -4.47 -0.80
N LEU A 67 9.39 -4.50 -2.13
CA LEU A 67 9.49 -3.30 -2.96
C LEU A 67 8.31 -2.34 -2.80
N VAL A 68 7.08 -2.86 -2.62
CA VAL A 68 5.89 -2.04 -2.29
C VAL A 68 6.20 -1.14 -1.10
N GLN A 69 6.74 -1.70 -0.02
CA GLN A 69 6.98 -0.94 1.21
C GLN A 69 8.07 0.12 1.03
N LEU A 70 9.12 -0.16 0.25
CA LEU A 70 10.18 0.80 -0.03
C LEU A 70 9.68 1.96 -0.90
N VAL A 71 8.87 1.65 -1.92
CA VAL A 71 8.24 2.65 -2.79
C VAL A 71 7.25 3.50 -2.00
N ASP A 72 6.50 2.90 -1.06
CA ASP A 72 5.55 3.60 -0.20
C ASP A 72 6.22 4.62 0.71
N ILE A 73 7.36 4.29 1.32
CA ILE A 73 8.16 5.26 2.09
C ILE A 73 8.55 6.46 1.21
N ILE A 74 9.05 6.21 0.00
CA ILE A 74 9.45 7.30 -0.92
C ILE A 74 8.23 8.14 -1.27
N LEU A 75 7.13 7.49 -1.63
CA LEU A 75 5.86 8.14 -1.97
C LEU A 75 5.36 9.03 -0.84
N VAL A 76 5.27 8.53 0.40
CA VAL A 76 4.71 9.31 1.50
C VAL A 76 5.57 10.51 1.85
N LEU A 77 6.89 10.42 1.71
CA LEU A 77 7.79 11.57 1.86
C LEU A 77 7.58 12.61 0.74
N MET A 78 7.29 12.16 -0.48
CA MET A 78 6.93 13.07 -1.57
C MET A 78 5.58 13.75 -1.33
N LEU A 79 4.59 13.01 -0.85
CA LEU A 79 3.28 13.54 -0.49
C LEU A 79 3.36 14.52 0.68
N TYR A 80 4.17 14.22 1.71
CA TYR A 80 4.47 15.15 2.80
C TYR A 80 4.95 16.49 2.25
N ARG A 81 5.92 16.46 1.34
CA ARG A 81 6.44 17.68 0.72
C ARG A 81 5.38 18.44 -0.08
N LEU A 82 4.46 17.75 -0.75
CA LEU A 82 3.36 18.39 -1.47
C LEU A 82 2.35 19.05 -0.52
N PHE A 83 2.07 18.43 0.63
CA PHE A 83 0.97 18.83 1.52
C PHE A 83 1.40 19.57 2.79
N VAL A 84 2.70 19.69 3.08
CA VAL A 84 3.19 20.35 4.30
C VAL A 84 2.72 21.80 4.42
N SER A 85 2.57 22.52 3.30
CA SER A 85 2.06 23.90 3.25
C SER A 85 0.55 24.00 3.44
N VAL A 86 -0.20 22.90 3.31
CA VAL A 86 -1.65 22.87 3.55
C VAL A 86 -1.93 22.77 5.06
N ASN A 87 -1.30 21.80 5.71
CA ASN A 87 -1.32 21.65 7.16
C ASN A 87 -0.17 20.75 7.62
N GLN A 88 0.84 21.34 8.27
CA GLN A 88 2.04 20.61 8.68
C GLN A 88 1.75 19.46 9.65
N ASN A 89 0.81 19.63 10.59
CA ASN A 89 0.52 18.60 11.58
C ASN A 89 -0.17 17.39 10.94
N VAL A 90 -1.15 17.62 10.06
CA VAL A 90 -1.83 16.54 9.35
C VAL A 90 -0.89 15.85 8.35
N ALA A 91 0.01 16.60 7.71
CA ALA A 91 1.05 16.02 6.84
C ALA A 91 2.03 15.11 7.63
N LYS A 92 2.39 15.47 8.87
CA LYS A 92 3.19 14.59 9.74
C LYS A 92 2.42 13.33 10.14
N ILE A 93 1.13 13.46 10.45
CA ILE A 93 0.26 12.30 10.76
C ILE A 93 0.15 11.37 9.56
N LEU A 94 0.02 11.90 8.34
CA LEU A 94 0.06 11.12 7.10
C LEU A 94 1.32 10.24 7.01
N VAL A 95 2.50 10.85 7.20
CA VAL A 95 3.78 10.12 7.18
C VAL A 95 3.84 9.08 8.29
N LEU A 96 3.48 9.45 9.51
CA LEU A 96 3.51 8.54 10.65
C LEU A 96 2.65 7.30 10.41
N LEU A 97 1.41 7.48 9.96
CA LEU A 97 0.48 6.37 9.75
C LEU A 97 0.94 5.44 8.61
N ALA A 98 1.44 5.99 7.49
CA ALA A 98 1.95 5.17 6.40
C ALA A 98 3.19 4.37 6.84
N VAL A 99 4.17 5.04 7.46
CA VAL A 99 5.43 4.43 7.89
C VAL A 99 5.23 3.37 8.97
N LEU A 100 4.18 3.45 9.80
CA LEU A 100 3.88 2.42 10.80
C LEU A 100 3.43 1.09 10.18
N GLY A 101 2.79 1.11 9.00
CA GLY A 101 2.40 -0.10 8.27
C GLY A 101 3.58 -0.84 7.65
N VAL A 102 4.61 -0.10 7.23
CA VAL A 102 5.80 -0.64 6.55
C VAL A 102 6.53 -1.73 7.34
N PRO A 103 6.97 -1.54 8.60
CA PRO A 103 7.69 -2.58 9.32
C PRO A 103 6.82 -3.81 9.58
N ILE A 104 5.51 -3.65 9.74
CA ILE A 104 4.56 -4.76 9.92
C ILE A 104 4.56 -5.61 8.64
N ALA A 105 4.38 -4.99 7.47
CA ALA A 105 4.37 -5.68 6.20
C ALA A 105 5.72 -6.32 5.85
N LEU A 106 6.84 -5.63 6.10
CA LEU A 106 8.18 -6.17 5.87
C LEU A 106 8.47 -7.40 6.73
N LEU A 107 8.14 -7.34 8.03
CA LEU A 107 8.33 -8.48 8.94
C LEU A 107 7.39 -9.63 8.59
N ASN A 108 6.20 -9.34 8.04
CA ASN A 108 5.26 -10.36 7.63
C ASN A 108 5.82 -11.31 6.56
N GLU A 109 6.70 -10.83 5.68
CA GLU A 109 7.35 -11.65 4.65
C GLU A 109 8.28 -12.74 5.22
N VAL A 110 8.63 -12.69 6.51
CA VAL A 110 9.30 -13.80 7.20
C VAL A 110 8.45 -15.06 7.16
N ASN A 111 7.12 -14.96 7.17
CA ASN A 111 6.21 -16.11 7.05
C ASN A 111 6.33 -16.79 5.68
N HIS A 112 6.44 -16.02 4.59
CA HIS A 112 6.73 -16.56 3.27
C HIS A 112 8.14 -17.20 3.21
N GLY A 113 9.12 -16.61 3.89
CA GLY A 113 10.44 -17.22 4.06
C GLY A 113 10.39 -18.58 4.78
N ALA A 114 9.57 -18.70 5.83
CA ALA A 114 9.36 -19.96 6.53
C ALA A 114 8.73 -21.03 5.63
N ILE A 115 7.77 -20.65 4.78
CA ILE A 115 7.19 -21.55 3.77
C ILE A 115 8.28 -22.09 2.84
N LEU A 116 9.14 -21.22 2.29
CA LEU A 116 10.23 -21.66 1.41
C LEU A 116 11.16 -22.68 2.09
N LEU A 117 11.53 -22.43 3.36
CA LEU A 117 12.35 -23.37 4.14
C LEU A 117 11.68 -24.73 4.32
N ILE A 118 10.36 -24.75 4.52
CA ILE A 118 9.58 -25.98 4.62
C ILE A 118 9.50 -26.69 3.27
N LEU A 119 9.30 -25.96 2.18
CA LEU A 119 9.23 -26.53 0.83
C LEU A 119 10.56 -27.12 0.37
N ASP A 120 11.69 -26.59 0.84
CA ASP A 120 13.03 -27.15 0.58
C ASP A 120 13.38 -28.37 1.46
N SER A 121 12.58 -28.65 2.49
CA SER A 121 12.84 -29.75 3.40
C SER A 121 12.47 -31.12 2.79
N PRO A 122 13.20 -32.20 3.16
CA PRO A 122 12.87 -33.55 2.69
C PRO A 122 11.54 -34.06 3.25
N ASP A 123 11.20 -33.65 4.48
CA ASP A 123 9.96 -34.00 5.17
C ASP A 123 9.06 -32.76 5.28
N ILE A 124 8.34 -32.45 4.19
CA ILE A 124 7.44 -31.29 4.15
C ILE A 124 6.33 -31.45 5.18
N SER A 125 6.26 -30.52 6.12
CA SER A 125 5.10 -30.36 6.99
C SER A 125 4.06 -29.48 6.31
N GLU A 126 3.12 -30.12 5.62
CA GLU A 126 2.01 -29.44 4.96
C GLU A 126 1.23 -28.52 5.92
N SER A 127 1.00 -28.97 7.16
CA SER A 127 0.28 -28.19 8.17
C SER A 127 1.02 -26.92 8.58
N PHE A 128 2.36 -26.92 8.58
CA PHE A 128 3.13 -25.69 8.79
C PHE A 128 3.04 -24.74 7.60
N VAL A 129 2.99 -25.23 6.36
CA VAL A 129 2.72 -24.37 5.19
C VAL A 129 1.40 -23.63 5.37
N LEU A 130 0.33 -24.36 5.72
CA LEU A 130 -0.98 -23.75 5.97
C LEU A 130 -0.95 -22.74 7.13
N LEU A 131 -0.25 -23.08 8.23
CA LEU A 131 -0.10 -22.18 9.36
C LEU A 131 0.57 -20.87 8.97
N PHE A 132 1.70 -20.93 8.24
CA PHE A 132 2.43 -19.72 7.84
C PHE A 132 1.68 -18.89 6.79
N LEU A 133 0.90 -19.52 5.89
CA LEU A 133 -0.03 -18.81 5.01
C LEU A 133 -1.10 -18.06 5.82
N GLY A 134 -1.68 -18.72 6.83
CA GLY A 134 -2.67 -18.11 7.72
C GLY A 134 -2.09 -16.94 8.52
N ILE A 135 -0.91 -17.12 9.14
CA ILE A 135 -0.23 -16.04 9.88
C ILE A 135 0.11 -14.88 8.96
N HIS A 136 0.59 -15.16 7.73
CA HIS A 136 0.85 -14.12 6.74
C HIS A 136 -0.40 -13.30 6.43
N GLN A 137 -1.55 -13.97 6.23
CA GLN A 137 -2.82 -13.30 5.99
C GLN A 137 -3.21 -12.37 7.15
N TYR A 138 -3.02 -12.80 8.41
CA TYR A 138 -3.23 -11.91 9.56
C TYR A 138 -2.29 -10.70 9.55
N GLY A 139 -1.02 -10.88 9.16
CA GLY A 139 -0.07 -9.78 9.04
C GLY A 139 -0.47 -8.77 7.96
N ILE A 140 -1.00 -9.22 6.81
CA ILE A 140 -1.56 -8.35 5.77
C ILE A 140 -2.75 -7.56 6.31
N ILE A 141 -3.65 -8.19 7.06
CA ILE A 141 -4.80 -7.53 7.67
C ILE A 141 -4.37 -6.45 8.68
N ILE A 142 -3.39 -6.76 9.53
CA ILE A 142 -2.86 -5.80 10.51
C ILE A 142 -2.17 -4.62 9.81
N ALA A 143 -1.35 -4.87 8.77
CA ALA A 143 -0.77 -3.80 7.96
C ALA A 143 -1.85 -2.98 7.23
N GLY A 144 -2.91 -3.64 6.76
CA GLY A 144 -4.07 -3.05 6.10
C GLY A 144 -4.76 -1.97 6.93
N ILE A 145 -4.77 -2.06 8.26
CA ILE A 145 -5.26 -1.01 9.15
C ILE A 145 -4.50 0.31 8.89
N PHE A 146 -3.18 0.25 8.81
CA PHE A 146 -2.34 1.43 8.58
C PHE A 146 -2.42 1.92 7.13
N TRP A 147 -2.51 1.00 6.15
CA TRP A 147 -2.81 1.33 4.75
C TRP A 147 -4.19 1.96 4.56
N GLY A 148 -5.14 1.74 5.47
CA GLY A 148 -6.39 2.48 5.53
C GLY A 148 -6.22 3.85 6.20
N LEU A 149 -5.65 3.86 7.41
CA LEU A 149 -5.59 5.02 8.27
C LEU A 149 -4.88 6.22 7.63
N TRP A 150 -3.81 6.00 6.86
CA TRP A 150 -3.09 7.10 6.18
C TRP A 150 -3.90 7.74 5.04
N LEU A 151 -4.91 7.06 4.48
CA LEU A 151 -5.78 7.63 3.44
C LEU A 151 -6.65 8.76 3.98
N PHE A 152 -7.01 8.73 5.26
CA PHE A 152 -7.81 9.77 5.88
C PHE A 152 -7.10 11.15 5.93
N PRO A 153 -5.89 11.29 6.54
CA PRO A 153 -5.18 12.56 6.52
C PRO A 153 -4.78 12.96 5.09
N MET A 154 -4.44 12.01 4.21
CA MET A 154 -4.19 12.32 2.79
C MET A 154 -5.42 12.94 2.13
N GLY A 155 -6.59 12.29 2.28
CA GLY A 155 -7.83 12.76 1.70
C GLY A 155 -8.26 14.12 2.25
N TYR A 156 -8.08 14.35 3.55
CA TYR A 156 -8.29 15.65 4.18
C TYR A 156 -7.37 16.73 3.58
N LEU A 157 -6.08 16.44 3.41
CA LEU A 157 -5.11 17.38 2.84
C LEU A 157 -5.48 17.71 1.40
N VAL A 158 -5.84 16.73 0.57
CA VAL A 158 -6.34 16.93 -0.80
C VAL A 158 -7.59 17.80 -0.81
N TYR A 159 -8.54 17.56 0.10
CA TYR A 159 -9.77 18.33 0.21
C TYR A 159 -9.52 19.81 0.55
N LYS A 160 -8.53 20.09 1.41
CA LYS A 160 -8.17 21.44 1.85
C LYS A 160 -7.22 22.17 0.90
N SER A 161 -6.49 21.45 0.06
CA SER A 161 -5.39 22.01 -0.71
C SER A 161 -5.78 22.95 -1.86
N ASN A 162 -7.00 22.82 -2.39
CA ASN A 162 -7.54 23.55 -3.55
C ASN A 162 -6.74 23.43 -4.87
N PHE A 163 -5.54 22.83 -4.88
CA PHE A 163 -4.72 22.57 -6.06
C PHE A 163 -4.99 21.19 -6.71
N MET A 164 -5.92 20.40 -6.14
CA MET A 164 -6.44 19.13 -6.66
C MET A 164 -7.98 19.05 -6.51
N PRO A 165 -8.68 18.18 -7.26
CA PRO A 165 -10.11 17.98 -7.12
C PRO A 165 -10.49 17.42 -5.75
N LYS A 166 -11.44 18.09 -5.08
CA LYS A 166 -11.92 17.68 -3.75
C LYS A 166 -12.55 16.29 -3.72
N ILE A 167 -13.10 15.83 -4.85
CA ILE A 167 -13.70 14.50 -4.97
C ILE A 167 -12.67 13.39 -4.72
N ILE A 168 -11.41 13.58 -5.11
CA ILE A 168 -10.32 12.64 -4.81
C ILE A 168 -10.14 12.53 -3.30
N GLY A 169 -10.09 13.68 -2.61
CA GLY A 169 -9.94 13.71 -1.16
C GLY A 169 -11.08 13.01 -0.42
N ILE A 170 -12.32 13.22 -0.88
CA ILE A 170 -13.51 12.54 -0.31
C ILE A 170 -13.43 11.03 -0.53
N ALA A 171 -13.13 10.59 -1.76
CA ALA A 171 -13.00 9.17 -2.09
C ALA A 171 -11.92 8.47 -1.25
N LEU A 172 -10.78 9.13 -1.01
CA LEU A 172 -9.72 8.62 -0.13
C LEU A 172 -10.17 8.46 1.32
N MET A 173 -10.87 9.46 1.87
CA MET A 173 -11.41 9.36 3.23
C MET A 173 -12.44 8.24 3.36
N ILE A 174 -13.25 7.99 2.33
CA ILE A 174 -14.17 6.83 2.28
C ILE A 174 -13.36 5.52 2.22
N GLY A 175 -12.33 5.45 1.40
CA GLY A 175 -11.41 4.30 1.28
C GLY A 175 -10.82 3.87 2.62
N CYS A 176 -10.42 4.81 3.47
CA CYS A 176 -9.94 4.55 4.83
C CYS A 176 -10.89 3.63 5.61
N PHE A 177 -12.19 3.94 5.59
CA PHE A 177 -13.19 3.15 6.33
C PHE A 177 -13.38 1.75 5.72
N GLY A 178 -13.14 1.58 4.41
CA GLY A 178 -13.12 0.26 3.78
C GLY A 178 -12.06 -0.66 4.35
N TYR A 179 -10.81 -0.19 4.42
CA TYR A 179 -9.70 -0.96 5.00
C TYR A 179 -9.92 -1.30 6.48
N ILE A 180 -10.40 -0.33 7.27
CA ILE A 180 -10.67 -0.55 8.70
C ILE A 180 -11.81 -1.56 8.89
N ALA A 181 -12.89 -1.43 8.11
CA ALA A 181 -14.01 -2.37 8.15
C ALA A 181 -13.55 -3.78 7.79
N ASP A 182 -12.80 -3.94 6.70
CA ASP A 182 -12.27 -5.26 6.28
C ASP A 182 -11.39 -5.88 7.34
N SER A 183 -10.51 -5.07 7.95
CA SER A 183 -9.61 -5.56 8.99
C SER A 183 -10.38 -6.03 10.22
N PHE A 184 -11.40 -5.28 10.64
CA PHE A 184 -12.19 -5.62 11.82
C PHE A 184 -13.13 -6.80 11.55
N ILE A 185 -13.71 -6.87 10.36
CA ILE A 185 -14.55 -8.00 9.95
C ILE A 185 -13.72 -9.27 9.90
N TYR A 186 -12.53 -9.24 9.30
CA TYR A 186 -11.66 -10.41 9.24
C TYR A 186 -11.30 -10.94 10.64
N ILE A 187 -11.02 -10.04 11.59
CA ILE A 187 -10.62 -10.42 12.96
C ILE A 187 -11.81 -10.87 13.81
N LEU A 188 -12.96 -10.18 13.72
CA LEU A 188 -14.09 -10.38 14.63
C LEU A 188 -15.14 -11.35 14.06
N LEU A 189 -15.28 -11.41 12.74
CA LEU A 189 -16.36 -12.06 12.02
C LEU A 189 -15.84 -12.73 10.72
N PRO A 190 -14.90 -13.69 10.82
CA PRO A 190 -14.18 -14.25 9.66
C PRO A 190 -15.10 -14.89 8.61
N ASP A 191 -16.32 -15.29 8.99
CA ASP A 191 -17.28 -15.97 8.10
C ASP A 191 -18.03 -15.03 7.14
N ILE A 192 -17.93 -13.70 7.30
CA ILE A 192 -18.70 -12.73 6.51
C ILE A 192 -18.15 -12.59 5.08
N GLY A 193 -16.86 -12.90 4.85
CA GLY A 193 -16.23 -12.99 3.52
C GLY A 193 -16.24 -11.73 2.64
N PHE A 194 -16.86 -10.64 3.09
CA PHE A 194 -17.04 -9.42 2.31
C PHE A 194 -15.84 -8.47 2.46
N GLN A 195 -15.33 -7.97 1.33
CA GLN A 195 -14.18 -7.05 1.28
C GLN A 195 -14.61 -5.68 0.71
N PHE A 196 -14.90 -4.73 1.59
CA PHE A 196 -15.28 -3.35 1.27
C PHE A 196 -14.15 -2.58 0.58
N ALA A 197 -12.89 -2.77 0.97
CA ALA A 197 -11.76 -2.03 0.43
C ALA A 197 -11.62 -2.22 -1.09
N GLN A 198 -11.93 -3.41 -1.61
CA GLN A 198 -11.91 -3.68 -3.06
C GLN A 198 -12.85 -2.76 -3.87
N PHE A 199 -13.94 -2.29 -3.26
CA PHE A 199 -14.89 -1.38 -3.92
C PHE A 199 -14.60 0.09 -3.61
N LEU A 200 -13.92 0.37 -2.50
CA LEU A 200 -13.67 1.72 -2.00
C LEU A 200 -12.27 2.26 -2.36
N PHE A 201 -11.41 1.46 -3.01
CA PHE A 201 -10.06 1.87 -3.44
C PHE A 201 -10.05 2.90 -4.58
N ILE A 202 -11.21 3.29 -5.12
CA ILE A 202 -11.32 4.22 -6.26
C ILE A 202 -10.59 5.54 -6.01
N GLY A 203 -10.56 6.03 -4.77
CA GLY A 203 -9.85 7.25 -4.40
C GLY A 203 -8.34 7.15 -4.64
N GLU A 204 -7.74 6.00 -4.38
CA GLU A 204 -6.30 5.76 -4.56
C GLU A 204 -5.94 5.73 -6.04
N VAL A 205 -6.75 5.06 -6.85
CA VAL A 205 -6.62 5.06 -8.32
C VAL A 205 -6.72 6.48 -8.86
N MET A 206 -7.76 7.21 -8.46
CA MET A 206 -7.94 8.60 -8.87
C MET A 206 -6.74 9.46 -8.46
N MET A 207 -6.20 9.27 -7.25
CA MET A 207 -5.03 10.00 -6.75
C MET A 207 -3.78 9.70 -7.58
N ALA A 208 -3.47 8.42 -7.79
CA ALA A 208 -2.30 7.99 -8.56
C ALA A 208 -2.33 8.55 -9.99
N PHE A 209 -3.43 8.34 -10.71
CA PHE A 209 -3.57 8.82 -12.09
C PHE A 209 -3.64 10.35 -12.19
N TRP A 210 -4.30 11.02 -11.24
CA TRP A 210 -4.34 12.48 -11.24
C TRP A 210 -2.94 13.08 -11.09
N LEU A 211 -2.17 12.62 -10.10
CA LEU A 211 -0.80 13.09 -9.91
C LEU A 211 0.07 12.76 -11.13
N LEU A 212 -0.05 11.54 -11.68
CA LEU A 212 0.75 11.06 -12.79
C LEU A 212 0.52 11.85 -14.09
N ILE A 213 -0.74 12.19 -14.40
CA ILE A 213 -1.11 12.83 -15.66
C ILE A 213 -1.14 14.35 -15.49
N MET A 214 -1.95 14.82 -14.53
CA MET A 214 -2.25 16.25 -14.34
C MET A 214 -1.20 16.94 -13.46
N GLY A 215 -0.71 16.27 -12.42
CA GLY A 215 0.13 16.87 -11.38
C GLY A 215 -0.68 17.75 -10.42
N VAL A 216 -0.06 18.83 -9.94
CA VAL A 216 -0.69 19.84 -9.09
C VAL A 216 -0.83 21.18 -9.80
N ASN A 217 -1.84 21.98 -9.44
CA ASN A 217 -1.94 23.36 -9.90
C ASN A 217 -0.86 24.22 -9.21
N GLU A 218 0.16 24.64 -9.97
CA GLU A 218 1.34 25.32 -9.43
C GLU A 218 1.03 26.69 -8.81
N GLU A 219 0.18 27.50 -9.43
CA GLU A 219 -0.20 28.82 -8.92
C GLU A 219 -0.87 28.73 -7.55
N LYS A 220 -1.83 27.81 -7.41
CA LYS A 220 -2.53 27.57 -6.13
C LYS A 220 -1.63 26.94 -5.08
N TRP A 221 -0.63 26.16 -5.48
CA TRP A 221 0.32 25.57 -4.54
C TRP A 221 1.30 26.62 -4.02
N LEU A 222 1.80 27.50 -4.91
CA LEU A 222 2.73 28.57 -4.56
C LEU A 222 2.09 29.61 -3.63
N SER A 223 0.79 29.91 -3.79
CA SER A 223 0.10 30.83 -2.87
C SER A 223 0.02 30.32 -1.43
N LEU A 224 0.10 29.00 -1.21
CA LEU A 224 0.16 28.39 0.12
C LEU A 224 1.57 28.42 0.74
N GLN A 225 2.61 28.71 -0.04
CA GLN A 225 3.99 28.84 0.47
C GLN A 225 4.35 30.25 0.91
N GLN A 226 3.51 31.24 0.59
CA GLN A 226 3.72 32.65 0.90
C GLN A 226 3.08 33.09 2.24
N VAL A 227 2.51 32.13 2.98
CA VAL A 227 1.90 32.29 4.30
C VAL A 227 2.76 31.59 5.33
#